data_AF-A0A7V9EBJ3-F1
#
_entry.id   AF-A0A7V9EBJ3-F1
#
_cell.length_a   1.000
_cell.length_b   1.000
_cell.length_c   1.000
_cell.angle_alpha   90.00
_cell.angle_beta   90.00
_cell.angle_gamma   90.00
#
_symmetry.space_group_name_H-M   'P 1'
#
loop_
_entity.id
_entity.type
_entity.pdbx_description
1 polymer ?
#
loop_
_entity_poly.entity_id
_entity_poly.type
_entity_poly.pdbx_seq_one_letter_code
_entity_poly.pdbx_strand_id
1 'polypeptide(L)'
;MPWVESDSLSFSARHESSQADDAARLLDDLEAFRSQLGRLYRSTPGEVTVVIHPRPAMLALAHPWLPLARRASAPAARPYYAGWFSQDEIHVLAPSALRARASGAEGSYEALMLSPRHEYAHLVLGAQNPGLPPPFRPRSFARYLRLAWLAEGAPAWLSGQVPHLRAAIARRLHEGGRPSFPPAPSDALLLGGTIFALLEEEAGPGAAAALAGAIPAERTETALSGAFKRPLGELARDWRDYLDELRVR
;
A
#
# COMPACT_ATOMS: atom_id res chain seq x y z
N MET A 1 -11.98 12.75 23.91
CA MET A 1 -13.34 12.87 23.34
C MET A 1 -13.96 11.48 23.31
N PRO A 2 -15.30 11.34 23.36
CA PRO A 2 -15.93 10.03 23.23
C PRO A 2 -15.65 9.42 21.85
N TRP A 3 -15.54 8.10 21.80
CA TRP A 3 -15.50 7.33 20.55
C TRP A 3 -16.93 7.15 20.05
N VAL A 4 -17.13 7.37 18.76
CA VAL A 4 -18.40 7.23 18.06
C VAL A 4 -18.21 6.40 16.79
N GLU A 5 -19.32 5.93 16.23
CA GLU A 5 -19.36 5.19 14.98
C GLU A 5 -20.16 5.98 13.94
N SER A 6 -19.66 6.00 12.71
CA SER A 6 -20.35 6.55 11.54
C SER A 6 -20.38 5.49 10.45
N ASP A 7 -21.43 5.46 9.63
CA ASP A 7 -21.66 4.38 8.67
C ASP A 7 -21.81 4.90 7.24
N SER A 8 -21.40 4.06 6.28
CA SER A 8 -21.75 4.15 4.86
C SER A 8 -22.32 2.80 4.39
N LEU A 9 -22.47 2.60 3.08
CA LEU A 9 -23.07 1.37 2.53
C LEU A 9 -22.22 0.12 2.82
N SER A 10 -20.90 0.25 2.65
CA SER A 10 -19.92 -0.84 2.66
C SER A 10 -18.92 -0.73 3.81
N PHE A 11 -18.96 0.36 4.58
CA PHE A 11 -17.97 0.66 5.61
C PHE A 11 -18.63 1.23 6.87
N SER A 12 -18.04 0.98 8.03
CA SER A 12 -18.26 1.79 9.23
C SER A 12 -16.94 2.42 9.68
N ALA A 13 -16.98 3.54 10.41
CA ALA A 13 -15.81 4.20 10.94
C ALA A 13 -15.93 4.40 12.44
N ARG A 14 -14.96 3.90 13.20
CA ARG A 14 -14.80 4.17 14.64
C ARG A 14 -13.77 5.28 14.83
N HIS A 15 -14.17 6.38 15.44
CA HIS A 15 -13.33 7.58 15.58
C HIS A 15 -13.69 8.44 16.79
N GLU A 16 -12.86 9.42 17.14
CA GLU A 16 -13.24 10.42 18.15
C GLU A 16 -14.34 11.35 17.60
N SER A 17 -15.28 11.79 18.44
CA SER A 17 -16.40 12.65 18.01
C SER A 17 -15.97 13.95 17.32
N SER A 18 -14.80 14.49 17.64
CA SER A 18 -14.22 15.67 16.99
C SER A 18 -13.75 15.42 15.54
N GLN A 19 -13.75 14.17 15.10
CA GLN A 19 -13.30 13.74 13.77
C GLN A 19 -14.48 13.34 12.86
N ALA A 20 -15.73 13.64 13.22
CA ALA A 20 -16.92 13.23 12.47
C ALA A 20 -16.88 13.66 11.00
N ASP A 21 -16.52 14.91 10.71
CA ASP A 21 -16.42 15.40 9.34
C ASP A 21 -15.30 14.72 8.53
N ASP A 22 -14.18 14.42 9.18
CA ASP A 22 -13.06 13.69 8.57
C ASP A 22 -13.45 12.24 8.28
N ALA A 23 -14.17 11.60 9.20
CA ALA A 23 -14.67 10.24 9.04
C ALA A 23 -15.68 10.15 7.90
N ALA A 24 -16.64 11.07 7.82
CA ALA A 24 -17.63 11.11 6.73
C ALA A 24 -16.96 11.23 5.36
N ARG A 25 -16.01 12.17 5.20
CA ARG A 25 -15.24 12.32 3.95
C ARG A 25 -14.44 11.07 3.61
N LEU A 26 -13.85 10.42 4.61
CA LEU A 26 -13.09 9.19 4.41
C LEU A 26 -14.00 8.03 3.93
N LEU A 27 -15.18 7.88 4.51
CA LEU A 27 -16.13 6.86 4.09
C LEU A 27 -16.58 7.09 2.64
N ASP A 28 -16.91 8.32 2.26
CA ASP A 28 -17.25 8.67 0.87
C ASP A 28 -16.10 8.34 -0.10
N ASP A 29 -14.86 8.67 0.29
CA ASP A 29 -13.66 8.38 -0.49
C ASP A 29 -13.45 6.87 -0.70
N LEU A 30 -13.67 6.07 0.34
CA LEU A 30 -13.56 4.61 0.30
C LEU A 30 -14.68 3.96 -0.52
N GLU A 31 -15.91 4.47 -0.49
CA GLU A 31 -17.00 3.98 -1.35
C GLU A 31 -16.70 4.23 -2.83
N ALA A 32 -16.22 5.43 -3.14
CA ALA A 32 -15.79 5.75 -4.50
C ALA A 32 -14.64 4.82 -4.94
N PHE A 33 -13.64 4.63 -4.09
CA PHE A 33 -12.50 3.77 -4.38
C PHE A 33 -12.90 2.29 -4.51
N ARG A 34 -13.77 1.78 -3.63
CA ARG A 34 -14.37 0.44 -3.73
C ARG A 34 -15.09 0.23 -5.05
N SER A 35 -15.86 1.21 -5.49
CA SER A 35 -16.56 1.16 -6.78
C SER A 35 -15.59 1.13 -7.96
N GLN A 36 -14.47 1.86 -7.88
CA GLN A 36 -13.41 1.81 -8.89
C GLN A 36 -12.75 0.43 -8.95
N LEU A 37 -12.38 -0.15 -7.80
CA LEU A 37 -11.77 -1.47 -7.71
C LEU A 37 -12.74 -2.59 -8.15
N GLY A 38 -14.04 -2.41 -7.96
CA GLY A 38 -15.07 -3.35 -8.41
C GLY A 38 -15.14 -3.50 -9.95
N ARG A 39 -14.56 -2.56 -10.70
CA ARG A 39 -14.39 -2.69 -12.16
C ARG A 39 -13.18 -3.55 -12.55
N LEU A 40 -12.22 -3.72 -11.64
CA LEU A 40 -10.97 -4.44 -11.88
C LEU A 40 -11.02 -5.87 -11.32
N TYR A 41 -11.72 -6.06 -10.20
CA TYR A 41 -11.70 -7.31 -9.45
C TYR A 41 -13.10 -7.87 -9.23
N ARG A 42 -13.20 -9.20 -9.14
CA ARG A 42 -14.48 -9.91 -8.98
C ARG A 42 -15.16 -9.68 -7.63
N SER A 43 -14.37 -9.42 -6.60
CA SER A 43 -14.86 -9.23 -5.23
C SER A 43 -14.18 -8.02 -4.61
N THR A 44 -14.98 -7.11 -4.06
CA THR A 44 -14.52 -6.02 -3.20
C THR A 44 -15.21 -6.15 -1.85
N PRO A 45 -14.45 -6.40 -0.76
CA PRO A 45 -15.02 -6.55 0.58
C PRO A 45 -15.97 -5.42 0.94
N GLY A 46 -17.09 -5.76 1.56
CA GLY A 46 -17.98 -4.81 2.23
C GLY A 46 -17.99 -5.10 3.74
N GLU A 47 -18.76 -4.33 4.49
CA GLU A 47 -18.83 -4.41 5.96
C GLU A 47 -17.46 -4.21 6.62
N VAL A 48 -16.61 -3.36 6.03
CA VAL A 48 -15.26 -3.12 6.53
C VAL A 48 -15.27 -2.01 7.57
N THR A 49 -14.74 -2.29 8.76
CA THR A 49 -14.60 -1.29 9.83
C THR A 49 -13.31 -0.48 9.67
N VAL A 50 -13.42 0.84 9.66
CA VAL A 50 -12.30 1.79 9.58
C VAL A 50 -12.05 2.36 10.97
N VAL A 51 -10.93 2.02 11.60
CA VAL A 51 -10.58 2.55 12.92
C VAL A 51 -9.61 3.71 12.76
N ILE A 52 -10.04 4.92 13.09
CA ILE A 52 -9.27 6.16 12.93
C ILE A 52 -8.55 6.49 14.23
N HIS A 53 -7.22 6.38 14.21
CA HIS A 53 -6.38 6.60 15.39
C HIS A 53 -5.88 8.05 15.44
N PRO A 54 -6.10 8.79 16.54
CA PRO A 54 -5.61 10.16 16.68
C PRO A 54 -4.09 10.23 16.86
N ARG A 55 -3.42 9.11 17.16
CA ARG A 55 -1.99 9.07 17.47
C ARG A 55 -1.31 7.80 16.95
N PRO A 56 -0.06 7.88 16.44
CA PRO A 56 0.72 6.72 15.98
C PRO A 56 0.92 5.61 17.01
N ALA A 57 1.00 5.95 18.31
CA ALA A 57 1.17 4.97 19.37
C ALA A 57 -0.07 4.07 19.52
N MET A 58 -1.28 4.63 19.38
CA MET A 58 -2.53 3.85 19.46
C MET A 58 -2.64 2.88 18.29
N LEU A 59 -2.30 3.34 17.08
CA LEU A 59 -2.24 2.47 15.89
C LEU A 59 -1.26 1.31 16.09
N ALA A 60 -0.06 1.58 16.62
CA ALA A 60 0.95 0.55 16.86
C ALA A 60 0.54 -0.47 17.94
N LEU A 61 -0.25 -0.05 18.93
CA LEU A 61 -0.80 -0.95 19.96
C LEU A 61 -1.94 -1.82 19.42
N ALA A 62 -2.76 -1.29 18.51
CA ALA A 62 -3.85 -2.03 17.89
C ALA A 62 -3.34 -3.17 16.98
N HIS A 63 -2.21 -2.97 16.29
CA HIS A 63 -1.69 -3.93 15.31
C HIS A 63 -0.21 -4.27 15.53
N PRO A 64 0.11 -5.42 16.14
CA PRO A 64 1.49 -5.80 16.47
C PRO A 64 2.36 -6.11 15.25
N TRP A 65 1.77 -6.38 14.08
CA TRP A 65 2.50 -6.65 12.83
C TRP A 65 3.06 -5.38 12.19
N LEU A 66 2.37 -4.24 12.35
CA LEU A 66 2.79 -2.94 11.85
C LEU A 66 4.19 -2.51 12.31
N PRO A 67 4.53 -2.49 13.62
CA PRO A 67 5.88 -2.12 14.05
C PRO A 67 6.95 -3.10 13.53
N LEU A 68 6.61 -4.38 13.30
CA LEU A 68 7.53 -5.36 12.72
C LEU A 68 7.79 -5.09 11.24
N ALA A 69 6.76 -4.82 10.44
CA ALA A 69 6.90 -4.46 9.02
C ALA A 69 7.67 -3.15 8.86
N ARG A 70 7.37 -2.16 9.71
CA ARG A 70 8.09 -0.88 9.76
C ARG A 70 9.56 -1.07 10.11
N ARG A 71 9.90 -1.99 11.02
CA ARG A 71 11.29 -2.30 11.38
C ARG A 71 12.05 -2.97 10.24
N ALA A 72 11.38 -3.83 9.48
CA ALA A 72 11.94 -4.45 8.28
C ALA A 72 12.19 -3.45 7.14
N SER A 73 11.59 -2.26 7.22
CA SER A 73 11.63 -1.23 6.17
C SER A 73 12.78 -0.24 6.32
N ALA A 74 13.26 0.27 5.18
CA ALA A 74 14.27 1.30 5.09
C ALA A 74 13.78 2.60 5.76
N PRO A 75 14.67 3.42 6.36
CA PRO A 75 14.28 4.64 7.08
C PRO A 75 13.36 5.57 6.28
N ALA A 76 13.61 5.71 4.98
CA ALA A 76 12.81 6.55 4.10
C ALA A 76 11.35 6.08 3.93
N ALA A 77 11.09 4.78 4.06
CA ALA A 77 9.77 4.15 3.89
C ALA A 77 8.93 4.17 5.18
N ARG A 78 9.57 4.17 6.35
CA ARG A 78 8.90 4.04 7.66
C ARG A 78 7.78 5.05 7.92
N PRO A 79 7.85 6.32 7.48
CA PRO A 79 6.76 7.27 7.65
C PRO A 79 5.47 6.79 6.96
N TYR A 80 5.56 6.09 5.84
CA TYR A 80 4.39 5.73 5.03
C TYR A 80 3.64 4.49 5.54
N TYR A 81 4.19 3.77 6.52
CA TYR A 81 3.44 2.83 7.36
C TYR A 81 2.54 3.59 8.34
N ALA A 82 1.48 4.18 7.81
CA ALA A 82 0.51 5.04 8.50
C ALA A 82 -0.87 4.38 8.68
N GLY A 83 -1.01 3.14 8.23
CA GLY A 83 -2.13 2.27 8.52
C GLY A 83 -1.67 0.82 8.69
N TRP A 84 -2.65 -0.03 8.96
CA TRP A 84 -2.53 -1.48 8.87
C TRP A 84 -3.90 -2.11 8.62
N PHE A 85 -3.93 -3.30 8.06
CA PHE A 85 -5.16 -4.02 7.74
C PHE A 85 -5.30 -5.34 8.53
N SER A 86 -6.54 -5.76 8.73
CA SER A 86 -6.92 -7.04 9.32
C SER A 86 -7.93 -7.74 8.39
N GLN A 87 -8.74 -8.71 8.85
CA GLN A 87 -9.63 -9.47 7.97
C GLN A 87 -10.80 -8.63 7.42
N ASP A 88 -11.37 -7.80 8.27
CA ASP A 88 -12.56 -6.99 8.08
C ASP A 88 -12.37 -5.56 8.59
N GLU A 89 -11.15 -5.21 9.02
CA GLU A 89 -10.83 -3.87 9.50
C GLU A 89 -9.63 -3.26 8.79
N ILE A 90 -9.65 -1.95 8.64
CA ILE A 90 -8.46 -1.15 8.34
C ILE A 90 -8.26 -0.13 9.46
N HIS A 91 -7.02 0.02 9.90
CA HIS A 91 -6.65 0.95 10.95
C HIS A 91 -5.77 2.02 10.33
N VAL A 92 -6.15 3.28 10.51
CA VAL A 92 -5.49 4.41 9.84
C VAL A 92 -5.26 5.53 10.84
N LEU A 93 -4.33 6.43 10.55
CA LEU A 93 -4.17 7.65 11.34
C LEU A 93 -5.18 8.71 10.92
N ALA A 94 -5.66 9.49 11.89
CA ALA A 94 -6.46 10.67 11.64
C ALA A 94 -5.69 11.70 10.78
N PRO A 95 -6.37 12.53 9.98
CA PRO A 95 -5.71 13.52 9.12
C PRO A 95 -4.74 14.46 9.87
N SER A 96 -5.07 14.85 11.10
CA SER A 96 -4.18 15.67 11.95
C SER A 96 -2.88 14.93 12.32
N ALA A 97 -2.96 13.63 12.61
CA ALA A 97 -1.80 12.79 12.87
C ALA A 97 -0.98 12.51 11.61
N LEU A 98 -1.63 12.34 10.45
CA LEU A 98 -0.95 12.22 9.15
C LEU A 98 -0.19 13.51 8.83
N ARG A 99 -0.79 14.68 9.06
CA ARG A 99 -0.13 15.98 8.87
C ARG A 99 1.09 16.15 9.76
N ALA A 100 0.98 15.80 11.04
CA ALA A 100 2.09 15.85 11.98
C ALA A 100 3.21 14.84 11.64
N ARG A 101 2.87 13.77 10.92
CA ARG A 101 3.80 12.71 10.49
C ARG A 101 4.48 13.00 9.15
N ALA A 102 3.84 13.78 8.29
CA ALA A 102 4.37 14.15 6.98
C ALA A 102 5.73 14.83 7.16
N SER A 103 6.68 14.49 6.28
CA SER A 103 7.90 15.26 6.18
C SER A 103 7.65 16.55 5.40
N GLY A 104 8.59 17.49 5.44
CA GLY A 104 8.56 18.67 4.56
C GLY A 104 8.85 18.35 3.09
N ALA A 105 9.00 17.07 2.71
CA ALA A 105 9.22 16.68 1.33
C ALA A 105 7.92 16.76 0.53
N GLU A 106 8.04 17.18 -0.72
CA GLU A 106 6.92 17.23 -1.67
C GLU A 106 6.20 15.88 -1.77
N GLY A 107 4.88 15.91 -1.78
CA GLY A 107 4.03 14.71 -1.87
C GLY A 107 3.92 13.90 -0.57
N SER A 108 4.68 14.23 0.49
CA SER A 108 4.68 13.41 1.71
C SER A 108 3.32 13.34 2.39
N TYR A 109 2.61 14.48 2.50
CA TYR A 109 1.30 14.52 3.11
C TYR A 109 0.24 13.87 2.22
N GLU A 110 0.30 14.11 0.91
CA GLU A 110 -0.61 13.53 -0.09
C GLU A 110 -0.51 12.01 -0.10
N ALA A 111 0.72 11.46 -0.11
CA ALA A 111 0.94 10.02 -0.01
C ALA A 111 0.37 9.45 1.29
N LEU A 112 0.53 10.15 2.42
CA LEU A 112 0.00 9.72 3.71
C LEU A 112 -1.53 9.74 3.76
N MET A 113 -2.16 10.73 3.14
CA MET A 113 -3.63 10.82 3.03
C MET A 113 -4.23 9.68 2.22
N LEU A 114 -3.46 9.02 1.35
CA LEU A 114 -3.88 7.84 0.59
C LEU A 114 -3.73 6.53 1.37
N SER A 115 -3.21 6.55 2.60
CA SER A 115 -3.07 5.34 3.43
C SER A 115 -4.37 4.55 3.61
N PRO A 116 -5.57 5.15 3.79
CA PRO A 116 -6.79 4.35 3.91
C PRO A 116 -7.13 3.57 2.63
N ARG A 117 -6.91 4.16 1.46
CA ARG A 117 -7.06 3.46 0.17
C ARG A 117 -6.03 2.35 0.04
N HIS A 118 -4.79 2.59 0.46
CA HIS A 118 -3.74 1.56 0.48
C HIS A 118 -4.14 0.38 1.37
N GLU A 119 -4.58 0.63 2.61
CA GLU A 119 -5.05 -0.42 3.52
C GLU A 119 -6.26 -1.18 2.97
N TYR A 120 -7.23 -0.48 2.37
CA TYR A 120 -8.37 -1.15 1.77
C TYR A 120 -7.99 -1.97 0.53
N ALA A 121 -7.03 -1.50 -0.27
CA ALA A 121 -6.52 -2.26 -1.41
C ALA A 121 -5.88 -3.58 -0.96
N HIS A 122 -5.23 -3.65 0.21
CA HIS A 122 -4.79 -4.93 0.77
C HIS A 122 -5.94 -5.93 0.98
N LEU A 123 -7.10 -5.48 1.47
CA LEU A 123 -8.27 -6.35 1.65
C LEU A 123 -8.81 -6.86 0.32
N VAL A 124 -8.92 -5.97 -0.68
CA VAL A 124 -9.39 -6.35 -2.02
C VAL A 124 -8.44 -7.36 -2.67
N LEU A 125 -7.13 -7.12 -2.56
CA LEU A 125 -6.13 -8.05 -3.08
C LEU A 125 -6.15 -9.36 -2.31
N GLY A 126 -6.25 -9.35 -0.98
CA GLY A 126 -6.40 -10.55 -0.15
C GLY A 126 -7.65 -11.37 -0.51
N ALA A 127 -8.75 -10.72 -0.87
CA ALA A 127 -9.96 -11.39 -1.36
C ALA A 127 -9.76 -12.07 -2.73
N GLN A 128 -8.84 -11.58 -3.57
CA GLN A 128 -8.44 -12.31 -4.79
C GLN A 128 -7.45 -13.43 -4.48
N ASN A 129 -6.77 -13.36 -3.34
CA ASN A 129 -5.53 -14.06 -3.05
C ASN A 129 -5.49 -14.65 -1.64
N PRO A 130 -6.13 -15.82 -1.42
CA PRO A 130 -6.19 -16.45 -0.09
C PRO A 130 -4.82 -16.81 0.51
N GLY A 131 -3.75 -16.76 -0.28
CA GLY A 131 -2.39 -17.01 0.18
C GLY A 131 -1.69 -15.79 0.80
N LEU A 132 -2.21 -14.57 0.63
CA LEU A 132 -1.72 -13.35 1.27
C LEU A 132 -2.57 -13.07 2.53
N PRO A 133 -1.99 -12.44 3.58
CA PRO A 133 -2.81 -11.98 4.69
C PRO A 133 -3.82 -10.93 4.19
N PRO A 134 -4.93 -10.73 4.93
CA PRO A 134 -5.30 -11.33 6.22
C PRO A 134 -5.82 -12.79 6.11
N PRO A 135 -5.81 -13.60 7.20
CA PRO A 135 -5.39 -13.27 8.56
C PRO A 135 -3.86 -13.30 8.77
N PHE A 136 -3.38 -12.46 9.68
CA PHE A 136 -1.98 -12.41 10.06
C PHE A 136 -1.62 -13.45 11.14
N ARG A 137 -0.68 -14.31 10.81
CA ARG A 137 -0.01 -15.31 11.67
C ARG A 137 1.48 -15.24 11.35
N PRO A 138 2.39 -15.75 12.20
CA PRO A 138 3.83 -15.69 11.91
C PRO A 138 4.22 -16.19 10.51
N ARG A 139 3.60 -17.30 10.05
CA ARG A 139 3.83 -17.84 8.69
C ARG A 139 3.28 -16.95 7.57
N SER A 140 2.08 -16.39 7.71
CA SER A 140 1.51 -15.50 6.69
C SER A 140 2.20 -14.14 6.68
N PHE A 141 2.68 -13.64 7.83
CA PHE A 141 3.51 -12.45 7.92
C PHE A 141 4.88 -12.64 7.25
N ALA A 142 5.53 -13.80 7.47
CA ALA A 142 6.76 -14.13 6.75
C ALA A 142 6.56 -14.20 5.24
N ARG A 143 5.42 -14.75 4.78
CA ARG A 143 5.04 -14.74 3.36
C ARG A 143 4.79 -13.33 2.85
N TYR A 144 4.09 -12.48 3.60
CA TYR A 144 3.88 -11.07 3.30
C TYR A 144 5.21 -10.34 3.08
N LEU A 145 6.19 -10.52 3.99
CA LEU A 145 7.52 -9.95 3.79
C LEU A 145 8.20 -10.49 2.53
N ARG A 146 8.17 -11.81 2.30
CA ARG A 146 8.78 -12.42 1.10
C ARG A 146 8.17 -11.88 -0.21
N LEU A 147 6.88 -11.56 -0.19
CA LEU A 147 6.14 -11.01 -1.32
C LEU A 147 5.91 -9.50 -1.19
N ALA A 148 6.68 -8.78 -0.37
CA ALA A 148 6.40 -7.39 -0.04
C ALA A 148 6.35 -6.49 -1.28
N TRP A 149 7.15 -6.75 -2.31
CA TRP A 149 7.11 -6.00 -3.58
C TRP A 149 5.71 -6.01 -4.21
N LEU A 150 4.97 -7.12 -4.08
CA LEU A 150 3.59 -7.28 -4.53
C LEU A 150 2.63 -6.79 -3.45
N ALA A 151 2.83 -7.25 -2.21
CA ALA A 151 1.92 -7.00 -1.10
C ALA A 151 1.82 -5.52 -0.76
N GLU A 152 2.90 -4.75 -0.81
CA GLU A 152 2.89 -3.29 -0.62
C GLU A 152 2.86 -2.53 -1.93
N GLY A 153 3.48 -3.06 -2.99
CA GLY A 153 3.57 -2.35 -4.26
C GLY A 153 2.23 -2.23 -4.98
N ALA A 154 1.44 -3.30 -5.02
CA ALA A 154 0.15 -3.28 -5.68
C ALA A 154 -0.84 -2.33 -4.97
N PRO A 155 -0.98 -2.33 -3.63
CA PRO A 155 -1.78 -1.32 -2.93
C PRO A 155 -1.28 0.10 -3.13
N ALA A 156 0.04 0.34 -3.11
CA ALA A 156 0.59 1.68 -3.36
C ALA A 156 0.23 2.18 -4.76
N TRP A 157 0.26 1.30 -5.76
CA TRP A 157 -0.17 1.62 -7.13
C TRP A 157 -1.69 1.85 -7.21
N LEU A 158 -2.51 0.90 -6.74
CA LEU A 158 -3.98 0.98 -6.80
C LEU A 158 -4.53 2.23 -6.09
N SER A 159 -3.96 2.57 -4.93
CA SER A 159 -4.37 3.76 -4.15
C SER A 159 -3.97 5.08 -4.80
N GLY A 160 -3.10 5.06 -5.82
CA GLY A 160 -2.51 6.25 -6.43
C GLY A 160 -1.38 6.87 -5.60
N GLN A 161 -0.80 6.14 -4.65
CA GLN A 161 0.24 6.65 -3.76
C GLN A 161 1.58 6.84 -4.46
N VAL A 162 1.91 6.02 -5.47
CA VAL A 162 3.23 5.98 -6.14
C VAL A 162 3.73 7.36 -6.62
N PRO A 163 2.95 8.20 -7.33
CA PRO A 163 3.42 9.51 -7.78
C PRO A 163 3.84 10.44 -6.64
N HIS A 164 3.20 10.33 -5.48
CA HIS A 164 3.47 11.15 -4.29
C HIS A 164 4.67 10.65 -3.46
N LEU A 165 5.20 9.46 -3.76
CA LEU A 165 6.36 8.89 -3.06
C LEU A 165 7.70 9.32 -3.68
N ARG A 166 7.70 10.09 -4.79
CA ARG A 166 8.91 10.44 -5.54
C ARG A 166 10.04 10.97 -4.68
N ALA A 167 9.78 11.97 -3.83
CA ALA A 167 10.82 12.55 -2.98
C ALA A 167 11.41 11.53 -1.98
N ALA A 168 10.58 10.61 -1.47
CA ALA A 168 11.03 9.53 -0.60
C ALA A 168 11.82 8.43 -1.36
N ILE A 169 11.42 8.12 -2.59
CA ILE A 169 12.13 7.23 -3.51
C ILE A 169 13.51 7.82 -3.81
N ALA A 170 13.58 9.08 -4.24
CA ALA A 170 14.84 9.78 -4.53
C ALA A 170 15.78 9.77 -3.31
N ARG A 171 15.26 10.08 -2.12
CA ARG A 171 16.03 9.99 -0.87
C ARG A 171 16.54 8.56 -0.62
N ARG A 172 15.69 7.54 -0.78
CA ARG A 172 16.10 6.13 -0.60
C ARG A 172 17.19 5.73 -1.59
N LEU A 173 17.09 6.15 -2.85
CA LEU A 173 18.10 5.85 -3.87
C LEU A 173 19.42 6.60 -3.63
N HIS A 174 19.36 7.77 -3.00
CA HIS A 174 20.54 8.54 -2.61
C HIS A 174 21.25 7.99 -1.37
N GLU A 175 20.50 7.67 -0.31
CA GLU A 175 21.06 7.27 1.00
C GLU A 175 21.38 5.77 1.10
N GLY A 176 20.74 4.93 0.30
CA GLY A 176 20.89 3.48 0.37
C GLY A 176 21.63 2.87 -0.82
N GLY A 177 21.99 1.59 -0.68
CA GLY A 177 22.60 0.84 -1.77
C GLY A 177 21.65 0.59 -2.95
N ARG A 178 22.23 0.10 -4.05
CA ARG A 178 21.52 -0.27 -5.28
C ARG A 178 20.35 -1.22 -4.96
N PRO A 179 19.11 -0.91 -5.40
CA PRO A 179 17.95 -1.73 -5.10
C PRO A 179 18.01 -3.09 -5.82
N SER A 180 17.56 -4.13 -5.13
CA SER A 180 17.31 -5.46 -5.67
C SER A 180 16.07 -5.45 -6.57
N PHE A 181 16.01 -6.42 -7.50
CA PHE A 181 14.84 -6.60 -8.36
C PHE A 181 14.27 -8.02 -8.21
N PRO A 182 12.97 -8.17 -7.89
CA PRO A 182 12.09 -7.09 -7.41
C PRO A 182 12.57 -6.52 -6.06
N PRO A 183 12.03 -5.36 -5.62
CA PRO A 183 12.40 -4.75 -4.36
C PRO A 183 12.38 -5.72 -3.18
N ALA A 184 13.46 -5.70 -2.41
CA ALA A 184 13.51 -6.36 -1.11
C ALA A 184 12.43 -5.78 -0.16
N PRO A 185 12.08 -6.50 0.92
CA PRO A 185 11.07 -6.05 1.88
C PRO A 185 11.38 -4.66 2.47
N SER A 186 12.67 -4.31 2.55
CA SER A 186 13.10 -2.99 3.04
C SER A 186 12.63 -1.84 2.17
N ASP A 187 12.48 -2.08 0.87
CA ASP A 187 12.23 -1.04 -0.13
C ASP A 187 10.84 -1.17 -0.75
N ALA A 188 10.15 -2.28 -0.50
CA ALA A 188 8.90 -2.65 -1.14
C ALA A 188 7.81 -1.59 -1.07
N LEU A 189 7.63 -0.91 0.06
CA LEU A 189 6.61 0.15 0.19
C LEU A 189 6.88 1.35 -0.74
N LEU A 190 8.15 1.71 -0.96
CA LEU A 190 8.50 2.84 -1.82
C LEU A 190 8.64 2.42 -3.28
N LEU A 191 9.22 1.25 -3.53
CA LEU A 191 9.65 0.85 -4.86
C LEU A 191 8.73 -0.20 -5.49
N GLY A 192 7.92 -0.94 -4.73
CA GLY A 192 7.07 -2.00 -5.26
C GLY A 192 6.07 -1.48 -6.29
N GLY A 193 5.43 -0.34 -5.99
CA GLY A 193 4.44 0.28 -6.89
C GLY A 193 5.04 0.77 -8.21
N THR A 194 6.36 0.99 -8.26
CA THR A 194 7.04 1.38 -9.51
C THR A 194 7.11 0.24 -10.53
N ILE A 195 7.06 -1.02 -10.09
CA ILE A 195 6.94 -2.16 -11.00
C ILE A 195 5.58 -2.12 -11.71
N PHE A 196 4.51 -1.79 -10.97
CA PHE A 196 3.16 -1.70 -11.52
C PHE A 196 3.01 -0.49 -12.43
N ALA A 197 3.60 0.65 -12.06
CA ALA A 197 3.64 1.84 -12.93
C ALA A 197 4.36 1.55 -14.25
N LEU A 198 5.51 0.87 -14.21
CA LEU A 198 6.24 0.47 -15.42
C LEU A 198 5.41 -0.52 -16.28
N LEU A 199 4.76 -1.50 -15.64
CA LEU A 199 3.89 -2.43 -16.36
C LEU A 199 2.67 -1.74 -16.98
N GLU A 200 2.10 -0.76 -16.30
CA GLU A 200 1.01 0.04 -16.83
C GLU A 200 1.45 0.87 -18.04
N GLU A 201 2.65 1.43 -18.01
CA GLU A 201 3.22 2.17 -19.14
C GLU A 201 3.48 1.25 -20.35
N GLU A 202 4.02 0.05 -20.12
CA GLU A 202 4.37 -0.90 -21.19
C GLU A 202 3.17 -1.69 -21.75
N ALA A 203 2.23 -2.09 -20.89
CA ALA A 203 1.17 -3.06 -21.22
C ALA A 203 -0.24 -2.63 -20.80
N GLY A 204 -0.39 -1.43 -20.24
CA GLY A 204 -1.66 -0.83 -19.85
C GLY A 204 -2.15 -1.23 -18.45
N PRO A 205 -3.16 -0.49 -17.93
CA PRO A 205 -3.65 -0.66 -16.56
C PRO A 205 -4.25 -2.04 -16.29
N GLY A 206 -4.81 -2.70 -17.32
CA GLY A 206 -5.35 -4.05 -17.21
C GLY A 206 -4.28 -5.10 -16.88
N ALA A 207 -3.07 -4.96 -17.45
CA ALA A 207 -1.95 -5.87 -17.17
C ALA A 207 -1.42 -5.67 -15.74
N ALA A 208 -1.29 -4.42 -15.31
CA ALA A 208 -0.91 -4.08 -13.93
C ALA A 208 -1.93 -4.61 -12.91
N ALA A 209 -3.23 -4.42 -13.16
CA ALA A 209 -4.30 -4.96 -12.32
C ALA A 209 -4.31 -6.50 -12.29
N ALA A 210 -4.06 -7.16 -13.43
CA ALA A 210 -3.97 -8.61 -13.49
C ALA A 210 -2.79 -9.15 -12.66
N LEU A 211 -1.62 -8.51 -12.73
CA LEU A 211 -0.47 -8.88 -11.90
C LEU A 211 -0.75 -8.63 -10.41
N ALA A 212 -1.39 -7.51 -10.07
CA ALA A 212 -1.73 -7.16 -8.69
C ALA A 212 -2.70 -8.17 -8.07
N GLY A 213 -3.71 -8.58 -8.85
CA GLY A 213 -4.73 -9.54 -8.43
C GLY A 213 -4.27 -10.99 -8.39
N ALA A 214 -3.05 -11.32 -8.84
CA ALA A 214 -2.56 -12.68 -8.88
C ALA A 214 -1.40 -12.89 -7.90
N ILE A 215 -1.58 -13.76 -6.91
CA ILE A 215 -0.43 -14.41 -6.26
C ILE A 215 0.26 -15.24 -7.34
N PRO A 216 1.57 -15.06 -7.54
CA PRO A 216 2.37 -16.05 -8.24
C PRO A 216 2.24 -17.38 -7.48
N ALA A 217 1.39 -18.30 -7.95
CA ALA A 217 1.52 -19.73 -7.62
C ALA A 217 2.91 -20.22 -8.10
N GLU A 218 3.39 -19.56 -9.14
CA GLU A 218 4.70 -19.66 -9.74
C GLU A 218 5.75 -18.84 -8.97
N ARG A 219 7.02 -19.03 -9.32
CA ARG A 219 8.10 -18.22 -8.74
C ARG A 219 7.94 -16.77 -9.18
N THR A 220 8.32 -15.83 -8.32
CA THR A 220 8.26 -14.37 -8.59
C THR A 220 8.83 -14.00 -9.95
N GLU A 221 9.93 -14.63 -10.34
CA GLU A 221 10.61 -14.45 -11.61
C GLU A 221 9.70 -14.81 -12.80
N THR A 222 8.99 -15.93 -12.70
CA THR A 222 8.06 -16.39 -13.75
C THR A 222 6.87 -15.45 -13.88
N ALA A 223 6.31 -14.99 -12.77
CA ALA A 223 5.18 -14.05 -12.80
C ALA A 223 5.56 -12.71 -13.43
N LEU A 224 6.71 -12.14 -13.06
CA LEU A 224 7.19 -10.87 -13.65
C LEU A 224 7.51 -11.05 -15.14
N SER A 225 8.25 -12.10 -15.51
CA SER A 225 8.53 -12.37 -16.92
C SER A 225 7.28 -12.66 -17.74
N GLY A 226 6.26 -13.31 -17.16
CA GLY A 226 4.97 -13.57 -17.81
C GLY A 226 4.16 -12.30 -18.01
N ALA A 227 4.10 -11.42 -17.00
CA ALA A 227 3.37 -10.16 -17.06
C ALA A 227 3.97 -9.19 -18.08
N PHE A 228 5.30 -9.03 -18.06
CA PHE A 228 6.03 -8.15 -18.98
C PHE A 228 6.33 -8.81 -20.34
N LYS A 229 6.17 -10.14 -20.46
CA LYS A 229 6.55 -10.94 -21.63
C LYS A 229 8.02 -10.78 -22.03
N ARG A 230 8.90 -10.57 -21.05
CA ARG A 230 10.32 -10.25 -21.24
C ARG A 230 11.23 -10.98 -20.24
N PRO A 231 12.51 -11.20 -20.57
CA PRO A 231 13.48 -11.78 -19.64
C PRO A 231 13.67 -10.91 -18.39
N LEU A 232 13.73 -11.55 -17.22
CA LEU A 232 13.86 -10.84 -15.93
C LEU A 232 15.09 -9.93 -15.85
N GLY A 233 16.20 -10.31 -16.50
CA GLY A 233 17.43 -9.52 -16.52
C GLY A 233 17.31 -8.20 -17.29
N GLU A 234 16.50 -8.18 -18.36
CA GLU A 234 16.20 -6.95 -19.09
C GLU A 234 15.28 -6.06 -18.28
N LEU A 235 14.17 -6.63 -17.78
CA LEU A 235 13.23 -5.92 -16.91
C LEU A 235 13.91 -5.31 -15.68
N ALA A 236 14.84 -6.03 -15.04
CA ALA A 236 15.58 -5.52 -13.90
C ALA A 236 16.52 -4.34 -14.26
N ARG A 237 17.00 -4.24 -15.50
CA ARG A 237 17.80 -3.09 -15.95
C ARG A 237 16.90 -1.90 -16.21
N ASP A 238 15.88 -2.08 -17.05
CA ASP A 238 14.95 -1.01 -17.44
C ASP A 238 14.23 -0.43 -16.22
N TRP A 239 13.83 -1.27 -15.26
CA TRP A 239 13.24 -0.80 -14.01
C TRP A 239 14.19 0.09 -13.19
N ARG A 240 15.49 -0.20 -13.20
CA ARG A 240 16.46 0.66 -12.50
C ARG A 240 16.71 1.96 -13.26
N ASP A 241 16.73 1.91 -14.58
CA ASP A 241 16.82 3.12 -15.41
C ASP A 241 15.61 4.02 -15.17
N TYR A 242 14.39 3.44 -15.09
CA TYR A 242 13.17 4.13 -14.67
C TYR A 242 13.30 4.77 -13.27
N LEU A 243 13.87 4.05 -12.30
CA LEU A 243 14.11 4.62 -10.96
C LEU A 243 15.12 5.78 -10.97
N ASP A 244 16.16 5.70 -11.81
CA ASP A 244 17.15 6.76 -11.96
C ASP A 244 16.52 8.02 -12.60
N GLU A 245 15.56 7.87 -13.52
CA GLU A 245 14.79 9.01 -14.04
C GLU A 245 13.93 9.69 -12.97
N LEU A 246 13.29 8.91 -12.08
CA LEU A 246 12.51 9.45 -10.97
C LEU A 246 13.36 10.21 -9.95
N ARG A 247 14.67 9.96 -9.90
CA ARG A 247 15.61 10.67 -9.03
C ARG A 247 15.99 12.04 -9.58
N VAL A 248 16.03 12.21 -10.90
CA VAL A 248 16.54 13.43 -11.57
C VAL A 248 15.45 14.46 -11.83
N ARG A 249 14.19 14.02 -11.99
CA ARG A 249 13.03 14.88 -12.25
C ARG A 249 12.32 15.30 -10.97
#